data_AF-A0A565A571-F1
#
_entry.id   AF-A0A565A571-F1
#
_cell.length_a   1.000
_cell.length_b   1.000
_cell.length_c   1.000
_cell.angle_alpha   90.00
_cell.angle_beta   90.00
_cell.angle_gamma   90.00
#
_symmetry.space_group_name_H-M   'P 1'
#
loop_
_entity.id
_entity.type
_entity.pdbx_description
1 polymer ?
#
loop_
_entity_poly.entity_id
_entity_poly.type
_entity_poly.pdbx_seq_one_letter_code
_entity_poly.pdbx_strand_id
1 'polypeptide(L)'
;MEKYINNFSVFFNKFKTIFDRNSSESDESYDSECTTLFSTYSRNTDSFKPDCIKCMNYLKHLDDFDDQECHERGIIYLYLWLYYYEVRNKINGENTLENMKKLMNLFETHHKLDGNIHNVYNNHIERVLNNELNDLFYLYEKFDNFKNKKNCLDNICKCGQDCIQRYNSSIEKCGSNSNMYFCNELENFRNQYNEYRLTEKDCPEVDLYLPSYKKYSTSVIILISFITISVLSSLLFILYKFTPFGSRFRFRSKRPQRIYSNFTNEEANLLYPKGRSKTPEVKPYNIAYNSI
;
A
#
# COMPACT_ATOMS: atom_id res chain seq x y z
N MET A 1 -3.30 -8.01 -21.97
CA MET A 1 -3.57 -8.46 -20.58
C MET A 1 -2.72 -7.69 -19.58
N GLU A 2 -1.41 -7.94 -19.47
CA GLU A 2 -0.49 -7.25 -18.54
C GLU A 2 -0.62 -5.70 -18.56
N LYS A 3 -0.71 -5.12 -19.76
CA LYS A 3 -0.97 -3.69 -20.05
C LYS A 3 -2.14 -3.07 -19.23
N TYR A 4 -3.18 -3.85 -18.93
CA TYR A 4 -4.38 -3.36 -18.23
C TYR A 4 -4.32 -3.62 -16.71
N ILE A 5 -3.52 -4.60 -16.28
CA ILE A 5 -3.32 -4.95 -14.86
C ILE A 5 -2.34 -3.96 -14.21
N ASN A 6 -1.28 -3.60 -14.93
CA ASN A 6 -0.30 -2.62 -14.46
C ASN A 6 -0.91 -1.20 -14.41
N ASN A 7 -0.91 -0.55 -13.24
CA ASN A 7 -1.59 0.71 -12.97
C ASN A 7 -3.13 0.65 -13.09
N PHE A 8 -3.75 -0.48 -12.70
CA PHE A 8 -5.21 -0.64 -12.77
C PHE A 8 -5.97 0.47 -12.03
N SER A 9 -5.49 0.95 -10.88
CA SER A 9 -5.99 2.14 -10.18
C SER A 9 -6.13 3.38 -11.07
N VAL A 10 -5.12 3.69 -11.88
CA VAL A 10 -5.15 4.85 -12.79
C VAL A 10 -6.19 4.65 -13.90
N PHE A 11 -6.25 3.44 -14.44
CA PHE A 11 -7.28 3.02 -15.41
C PHE A 11 -8.69 3.14 -14.83
N PHE A 12 -8.94 2.52 -13.67
CA PHE A 12 -10.21 2.51 -12.97
C PHE A 12 -10.68 3.93 -12.65
N ASN A 13 -9.82 4.75 -12.04
CA ASN A 13 -10.16 6.12 -11.67
C ASN A 13 -10.46 7.00 -12.90
N LYS A 14 -9.74 6.84 -14.02
CA LYS A 14 -10.05 7.56 -15.29
C LYS A 14 -11.47 7.20 -15.77
N PHE A 15 -11.71 5.92 -16.03
CA PHE A 15 -12.94 5.51 -16.71
C PHE A 15 -14.17 5.51 -15.80
N LYS A 16 -14.02 5.28 -14.49
CA LYS A 16 -15.10 5.52 -13.51
C LYS A 16 -15.52 6.98 -13.45
N THR A 17 -14.56 7.91 -13.51
CA THR A 17 -14.88 9.35 -13.52
C THR A 17 -15.67 9.76 -14.78
N ILE A 18 -15.39 9.14 -15.93
CA ILE A 18 -16.14 9.35 -17.17
C ILE A 18 -17.54 8.71 -17.05
N PHE A 19 -17.60 7.44 -16.64
CA PHE A 19 -18.85 6.68 -16.50
C PHE A 19 -19.83 7.31 -15.50
N ASP A 20 -19.36 7.73 -14.32
CA ASP A 20 -20.23 8.35 -13.31
C ASP A 20 -20.68 9.78 -13.69
N ARG A 21 -19.97 10.49 -14.59
CA ARG A 21 -20.43 11.79 -15.14
C ARG A 21 -21.59 11.63 -16.12
N ASN A 22 -21.57 10.60 -16.96
CA ASN A 22 -22.55 10.40 -18.04
C ASN A 22 -23.88 9.78 -17.53
N SER A 23 -24.24 10.05 -16.28
CA SER A 23 -25.30 9.40 -15.52
C SER A 23 -26.63 10.18 -15.43
N SER A 24 -26.70 11.38 -16.01
CA SER A 24 -27.76 12.35 -15.71
C SER A 24 -28.47 12.99 -16.90
N GLU A 25 -28.07 12.74 -18.15
CA GLU A 25 -28.87 13.11 -19.33
C GLU A 25 -29.73 11.92 -19.75
N SER A 26 -31.05 12.06 -19.60
CA SER A 26 -32.03 11.10 -20.09
C SER A 26 -32.17 11.23 -21.60
N ASP A 27 -31.25 10.64 -22.34
CA ASP A 27 -31.37 10.48 -23.79
C ASP A 27 -32.49 9.45 -24.06
N GLU A 28 -33.71 9.95 -24.26
CA GLU A 28 -34.93 9.16 -24.42
C GLU A 28 -34.85 8.21 -25.64
N SER A 29 -33.87 8.41 -26.53
CA SER A 29 -33.61 7.56 -27.71
C SER A 29 -33.36 6.08 -27.37
N TYR A 30 -32.93 5.74 -26.15
CA TYR A 30 -32.64 4.36 -25.75
C TYR A 30 -33.72 3.74 -24.83
N ASP A 31 -34.78 4.49 -24.50
CA ASP A 31 -35.73 4.15 -23.43
C ASP A 31 -36.46 2.81 -23.66
N SER A 32 -36.94 2.60 -24.89
CA SER A 32 -37.71 1.43 -25.31
C SER A 32 -36.81 0.18 -25.47
N GLU A 33 -35.65 0.36 -26.11
CA GLU A 33 -34.70 -0.72 -26.39
C GLU A 33 -34.02 -1.22 -25.13
N CYS A 34 -33.55 -0.33 -24.23
CA CYS A 34 -33.03 -0.73 -22.93
C CYS A 34 -34.06 -1.50 -22.09
N THR A 35 -35.35 -1.14 -22.18
CA THR A 35 -36.44 -1.86 -21.52
C THR A 35 -36.65 -3.26 -22.11
N THR A 36 -36.55 -3.40 -23.43
CA THR A 36 -36.85 -4.64 -24.16
C THR A 36 -35.68 -5.63 -24.14
N LEU A 37 -34.47 -5.16 -24.47
CA LEU A 37 -33.26 -5.94 -24.71
C LEU A 37 -32.69 -6.58 -23.44
N PHE A 38 -32.93 -5.95 -22.28
CA PHE A 38 -32.51 -6.44 -20.95
C PHE A 38 -33.71 -6.76 -20.05
N SER A 39 -34.86 -7.11 -20.64
CA SER A 39 -36.07 -7.54 -19.92
C SER A 39 -35.86 -8.77 -19.01
N THR A 40 -34.77 -9.52 -19.19
CA THR A 40 -34.29 -10.59 -18.30
C THR A 40 -33.73 -10.07 -16.97
N TYR A 41 -33.02 -8.92 -16.96
CA TYR A 41 -32.48 -8.28 -15.75
C TYR A 41 -33.60 -7.80 -14.83
N SER A 42 -34.71 -7.33 -15.42
CA SER A 42 -35.91 -6.83 -14.72
C SER A 42 -36.66 -7.90 -13.90
N ARG A 43 -36.19 -9.16 -13.88
CA ARG A 43 -36.67 -10.20 -12.95
C ARG A 43 -35.93 -10.22 -11.61
N ASN A 44 -34.75 -9.61 -11.54
CA ASN A 44 -33.85 -9.63 -10.38
C ASN A 44 -33.50 -8.21 -9.85
N THR A 45 -33.93 -7.17 -10.55
CA THR A 45 -33.60 -5.76 -10.26
C THR A 45 -34.81 -4.86 -10.54
N ASP A 46 -34.91 -3.73 -9.85
CA ASP A 46 -35.95 -2.69 -10.05
C ASP A 46 -35.70 -1.85 -11.31
N SER A 47 -35.52 -2.54 -12.43
CA SER A 47 -35.06 -2.11 -13.76
C SER A 47 -33.58 -1.71 -13.88
N PHE A 48 -32.85 -2.45 -14.72
CA PHE A 48 -31.54 -2.07 -15.28
C PHE A 48 -31.62 -0.91 -16.29
N LYS A 49 -32.83 -0.43 -16.60
CA LYS A 49 -33.09 0.59 -17.63
C LYS A 49 -32.24 1.88 -17.45
N PRO A 50 -32.12 2.50 -16.26
CA PRO A 50 -31.31 3.71 -16.10
C PRO A 50 -29.81 3.43 -16.27
N ASP A 51 -29.35 2.28 -15.79
CA ASP A 51 -27.97 1.81 -15.97
C ASP A 51 -27.65 1.54 -17.45
N CYS A 52 -28.57 0.96 -18.22
CA CYS A 52 -28.44 0.77 -19.66
C CYS A 52 -28.32 2.11 -20.40
N ILE A 53 -29.17 3.10 -20.09
CA ILE A 53 -29.07 4.46 -20.67
C ILE A 53 -27.71 5.09 -20.31
N LYS A 54 -27.23 4.94 -19.08
CA LYS A 54 -25.88 5.38 -18.66
C LYS A 54 -24.76 4.67 -19.45
N CYS A 55 -24.90 3.40 -19.77
CA CYS A 55 -23.96 2.67 -20.65
C CYS A 55 -23.94 3.27 -22.07
N MET A 56 -25.10 3.60 -22.62
CA MET A 56 -25.23 4.20 -23.96
C MET A 56 -24.63 5.62 -24.02
N ASN A 57 -24.93 6.47 -23.03
CA ASN A 57 -24.32 7.79 -22.90
C ASN A 57 -22.79 7.72 -22.73
N TYR A 58 -22.29 6.69 -22.03
CA TYR A 58 -20.86 6.46 -21.89
C TYR A 58 -20.20 6.01 -23.19
N LEU A 59 -20.85 5.16 -24.00
CA LEU A 59 -20.35 4.81 -25.33
C LEU A 59 -20.34 6.01 -26.28
N LYS A 60 -21.38 6.86 -26.23
CA LYS A 60 -21.49 8.12 -26.99
C LYS A 60 -20.30 9.04 -26.68
N HIS A 61 -20.07 9.33 -25.40
CA HIS A 61 -18.90 10.07 -24.93
C HIS A 61 -17.56 9.38 -25.30
N LEU A 62 -17.49 8.06 -25.45
CA LEU A 62 -16.24 7.44 -25.93
C LEU A 62 -16.02 7.71 -27.42
N ASP A 63 -17.05 7.57 -28.26
CA ASP A 63 -16.98 7.71 -29.73
C ASP A 63 -16.62 9.15 -30.15
N ASP A 64 -16.96 10.15 -29.32
CA ASP A 64 -16.56 11.55 -29.45
C ASP A 64 -15.02 11.79 -29.38
N PHE A 65 -14.20 10.79 -29.04
CA PHE A 65 -12.74 10.92 -28.90
C PHE A 65 -11.97 10.14 -29.97
N ASP A 66 -11.20 10.82 -30.81
CA ASP A 66 -10.24 10.19 -31.73
C ASP A 66 -8.98 9.67 -31.00
N ASP A 67 -9.18 8.68 -30.11
CA ASP A 67 -8.13 7.94 -29.39
C ASP A 67 -8.51 6.45 -29.28
N GLN A 68 -7.91 5.62 -30.14
CA GLN A 68 -8.09 4.16 -30.15
C GLN A 68 -7.72 3.49 -28.80
N GLU A 69 -6.79 4.05 -28.03
CA GLU A 69 -6.46 3.54 -26.69
C GLU A 69 -7.51 3.98 -25.65
N CYS A 70 -8.13 5.14 -25.81
CA CYS A 70 -9.31 5.52 -25.02
C CYS A 70 -10.49 4.58 -25.31
N HIS A 71 -10.76 4.28 -26.58
CA HIS A 71 -11.76 3.29 -26.99
C HIS A 71 -11.48 1.91 -26.37
N GLU A 72 -10.28 1.36 -26.58
CA GLU A 72 -9.88 0.03 -26.05
C GLU A 72 -10.14 -0.07 -24.55
N ARG A 73 -9.58 0.87 -23.79
CA ARG A 73 -9.67 0.86 -22.34
C ARG A 73 -11.09 1.18 -21.86
N GLY A 74 -11.80 2.09 -22.53
CA GLY A 74 -13.15 2.48 -22.17
C GLY A 74 -14.18 1.35 -22.34
N ILE A 75 -14.07 0.61 -23.44
CA ILE A 75 -14.87 -0.59 -23.74
C ILE A 75 -14.57 -1.71 -22.74
N ILE A 76 -13.30 -1.91 -22.38
CA ILE A 76 -12.89 -2.86 -21.32
C ILE A 76 -13.48 -2.47 -19.95
N TYR A 77 -13.45 -1.19 -19.58
CA TYR A 77 -14.05 -0.73 -18.33
C TYR A 77 -15.56 -1.02 -18.27
N LEU A 78 -16.29 -0.77 -19.37
CA LEU A 78 -17.73 -1.04 -19.45
C LEU A 78 -18.04 -2.54 -19.29
N TYR A 79 -17.26 -3.41 -19.91
CA TYR A 79 -17.39 -4.86 -19.72
C TYR A 79 -17.17 -5.29 -18.27
N LEU A 80 -16.11 -4.79 -17.61
CA LEU A 80 -15.82 -5.11 -16.21
C LEU A 80 -16.90 -4.59 -15.26
N TRP A 81 -17.47 -3.42 -15.57
CA TRP A 81 -18.61 -2.85 -14.85
C TRP A 81 -19.89 -3.69 -15.02
N LEU A 82 -20.20 -4.14 -16.25
CA LEU A 82 -21.34 -5.01 -16.53
C LEU A 82 -21.21 -6.36 -15.81
N TYR A 83 -20.01 -6.95 -15.85
CA TYR A 83 -19.70 -8.18 -15.10
C TYR A 83 -19.88 -8.02 -13.58
N TYR A 84 -19.51 -6.86 -13.03
CA TYR A 84 -19.75 -6.53 -11.63
C TYR A 84 -21.25 -6.38 -11.32
N TYR A 85 -22.01 -5.74 -12.21
CA TYR A 85 -23.46 -5.55 -12.07
C TYR A 85 -24.21 -6.89 -12.06
N GLU A 86 -23.96 -7.75 -13.05
CA GLU A 86 -24.64 -9.05 -13.19
C GLU A 86 -24.46 -9.92 -11.94
N VAL A 87 -23.21 -10.09 -11.48
CA VAL A 87 -22.89 -10.92 -10.31
C VAL A 87 -23.41 -10.30 -9.01
N ARG A 88 -23.30 -8.98 -8.82
CA ARG A 88 -23.88 -8.29 -7.65
C ARG A 88 -25.38 -8.53 -7.55
N ASN A 89 -26.08 -8.49 -8.67
CA ASN A 89 -27.53 -8.63 -8.76
C ASN A 89 -28.00 -10.08 -9.03
N LYS A 90 -27.09 -11.07 -8.97
CA LYS A 90 -27.36 -12.50 -9.16
C LYS A 90 -28.09 -12.83 -10.47
N ILE A 91 -27.72 -12.12 -11.54
CA ILE A 91 -28.27 -12.31 -12.89
C ILE A 91 -27.67 -13.60 -13.47
N ASN A 92 -28.36 -14.71 -13.21
CA ASN A 92 -27.91 -16.05 -13.57
C ASN A 92 -28.44 -16.46 -14.95
N GLY A 93 -27.57 -17.04 -15.78
CA GLY A 93 -27.96 -17.76 -17.00
C GLY A 93 -27.74 -17.02 -18.31
N GLU A 94 -27.33 -15.75 -18.29
CA GLU A 94 -26.82 -15.03 -19.46
C GLU A 94 -25.29 -14.89 -19.39
N ASN A 95 -24.66 -14.68 -20.55
CA ASN A 95 -23.22 -14.48 -20.66
C ASN A 95 -22.92 -12.98 -20.77
N THR A 96 -22.09 -12.43 -19.88
CA THR A 96 -21.65 -11.02 -19.91
C THR A 96 -21.13 -10.58 -21.27
N LEU A 97 -20.43 -11.47 -21.99
CA LEU A 97 -19.94 -11.21 -23.33
C LEU A 97 -21.10 -10.98 -24.31
N GLU A 98 -22.16 -11.77 -24.22
CA GLU A 98 -23.37 -11.66 -25.04
C GLU A 98 -24.18 -10.41 -24.68
N ASN A 99 -24.30 -10.09 -23.38
CA ASN A 99 -24.94 -8.87 -22.91
C ASN A 99 -24.15 -7.60 -23.32
N MET A 100 -22.83 -7.69 -23.42
CA MET A 100 -22.01 -6.65 -24.03
C MET A 100 -22.23 -6.57 -25.56
N LYS A 101 -22.39 -7.70 -26.29
CA LYS A 101 -22.79 -7.70 -27.72
C LYS A 101 -24.15 -7.02 -27.92
N LYS A 102 -25.14 -7.28 -27.04
CA LYS A 102 -26.43 -6.58 -27.03
C LYS A 102 -26.25 -5.05 -26.91
N LEU A 103 -25.41 -4.57 -25.98
CA LEU A 103 -25.13 -3.13 -25.84
C LEU A 103 -24.46 -2.53 -27.10
N MET A 104 -23.46 -3.19 -27.69
CA MET A 104 -22.75 -2.63 -28.86
C MET A 104 -23.65 -2.55 -30.10
N ASN A 105 -24.48 -3.58 -30.32
CA ASN A 105 -25.40 -3.61 -31.47
C ASN A 105 -26.50 -2.55 -31.32
N LEU A 106 -26.95 -2.27 -30.08
CA LEU A 106 -27.88 -1.17 -29.81
C LEU A 106 -27.23 0.19 -30.10
N PHE A 107 -25.96 0.37 -29.73
CA PHE A 107 -25.20 1.59 -30.01
C PHE A 107 -25.04 1.85 -31.51
N GLU A 108 -24.64 0.82 -32.27
CA GLU A 108 -24.53 0.86 -33.74
C GLU A 108 -25.87 1.13 -34.45
N THR A 109 -27.00 0.74 -33.86
CA THR A 109 -28.34 1.00 -34.41
C THR A 109 -28.69 2.50 -34.40
N HIS A 110 -28.15 3.25 -33.43
CA HIS A 110 -28.41 4.68 -33.25
C HIS A 110 -27.31 5.59 -33.79
N HIS A 111 -26.04 5.15 -33.71
CA HIS A 111 -24.87 5.93 -34.16
C HIS A 111 -24.24 5.30 -35.39
N LYS A 112 -24.15 6.08 -36.47
CA LYS A 112 -23.46 5.67 -37.70
C LYS A 112 -21.96 5.63 -37.45
N LEU A 113 -21.45 4.42 -37.20
CA LEU A 113 -20.05 4.15 -36.91
C LEU A 113 -19.10 4.75 -37.96
N ASP A 114 -18.31 5.76 -37.58
CA ASP A 114 -17.00 6.03 -38.20
C ASP A 114 -15.97 5.01 -37.66
N GLY A 115 -16.28 3.73 -37.86
CA GLY A 115 -15.40 2.56 -37.72
C GLY A 115 -14.85 2.19 -36.33
N ASN A 116 -14.81 3.08 -35.36
CA ASN A 116 -13.87 2.94 -34.24
C ASN A 116 -14.33 2.01 -33.10
N ILE A 117 -15.39 2.35 -32.35
CA ILE A 117 -15.78 1.58 -31.15
C ILE A 117 -16.12 0.12 -31.44
N HIS A 118 -16.97 -0.15 -32.45
CA HIS A 118 -17.43 -1.53 -32.72
C HIS A 118 -16.28 -2.45 -33.17
N ASN A 119 -15.33 -1.95 -33.99
CA ASN A 119 -14.16 -2.74 -34.38
C ASN A 119 -13.22 -3.01 -33.20
N VAL A 120 -13.05 -2.05 -32.29
CA VAL A 120 -12.28 -2.26 -31.05
C VAL A 120 -12.97 -3.28 -30.14
N TYR A 121 -14.29 -3.22 -30.01
CA TYR A 121 -15.06 -4.23 -29.26
C TYR A 121 -14.76 -5.66 -29.77
N ASN A 122 -14.99 -5.91 -31.06
CA ASN A 122 -14.85 -7.23 -31.67
C ASN A 122 -13.42 -7.80 -31.58
N ASN A 123 -12.39 -6.95 -31.66
CA ASN A 123 -10.99 -7.39 -31.67
C ASN A 123 -10.36 -7.53 -30.27
N HIS A 124 -10.92 -6.91 -29.22
CA HIS A 124 -10.24 -6.80 -27.92
C HIS A 124 -10.95 -7.51 -26.76
N ILE A 125 -12.29 -7.50 -26.68
CA ILE A 125 -13.00 -7.98 -25.46
C ILE A 125 -12.74 -9.46 -25.16
N GLU A 126 -12.85 -10.34 -26.14
CA GLU A 126 -12.66 -11.79 -25.94
C GLU A 126 -11.22 -12.15 -25.48
N ARG A 127 -10.27 -11.22 -25.63
CA ARG A 127 -8.86 -11.35 -25.21
C ARG A 127 -8.58 -10.75 -23.82
N VAL A 128 -9.61 -10.18 -23.17
CA VAL A 128 -9.51 -9.47 -21.88
C VAL A 128 -10.21 -10.22 -20.75
N LEU A 129 -10.93 -11.30 -21.07
CA LEU A 129 -11.56 -12.24 -20.12
C LEU A 129 -10.51 -12.86 -19.16
N ASN A 130 -10.27 -12.21 -18.02
CA ASN A 130 -9.40 -12.68 -16.95
C ASN A 130 -10.02 -12.40 -15.58
N ASN A 131 -10.14 -13.44 -14.75
CA ASN A 131 -10.60 -13.37 -13.38
C ASN A 131 -9.82 -12.35 -12.53
N GLU A 132 -8.53 -12.14 -12.78
CA GLU A 132 -7.69 -11.17 -12.06
C GLU A 132 -8.11 -9.70 -12.33
N LEU A 133 -8.54 -9.37 -13.56
CA LEU A 133 -9.08 -8.05 -13.87
C LEU A 133 -10.45 -7.84 -13.23
N ASN A 134 -11.27 -8.89 -13.19
CA ASN A 134 -12.54 -8.89 -12.44
C ASN A 134 -12.28 -8.70 -10.93
N ASP A 135 -11.27 -9.38 -10.36
CA ASP A 135 -10.90 -9.25 -8.95
C ASP A 135 -10.44 -7.83 -8.60
N LEU A 136 -9.57 -7.23 -9.43
CA LEU A 136 -9.16 -5.84 -9.26
C LEU A 136 -10.34 -4.86 -9.40
N PHE A 137 -11.21 -5.05 -10.40
CA PHE A 137 -12.39 -4.20 -10.57
C PHE A 137 -13.29 -4.23 -9.33
N TYR A 138 -13.60 -5.42 -8.81
CA TYR A 138 -14.47 -5.57 -7.63
C TYR A 138 -13.85 -4.95 -6.39
N LEU A 139 -12.53 -5.07 -6.23
CA LEU A 139 -11.78 -4.53 -5.11
C LEU A 139 -11.78 -2.99 -5.14
N TYR A 140 -11.45 -2.39 -6.29
CA TYR A 140 -11.47 -0.94 -6.47
C TYR A 140 -12.90 -0.36 -6.41
N GLU A 141 -13.92 -1.05 -6.94
CA GLU A 141 -15.32 -0.62 -6.82
C GLU A 141 -15.81 -0.69 -5.37
N LYS A 142 -15.48 -1.75 -4.61
CA LYS A 142 -15.76 -1.80 -3.16
C LYS A 142 -15.06 -0.65 -2.42
N PHE A 143 -13.82 -0.34 -2.79
CA PHE A 143 -13.05 0.74 -2.17
C PHE A 143 -13.60 2.14 -2.50
N ASP A 144 -14.02 2.41 -3.74
CA ASP A 144 -14.69 3.68 -4.09
C ASP A 144 -16.00 3.85 -3.34
N ASN A 145 -16.81 2.79 -3.24
CA ASN A 145 -18.07 2.84 -2.49
C ASN A 145 -17.81 3.09 -0.99
N PHE A 146 -16.82 2.43 -0.38
CA PHE A 146 -16.39 2.70 1.01
C PHE A 146 -15.87 4.13 1.20
N LYS A 147 -14.99 4.60 0.31
CA LYS A 147 -14.37 5.94 0.36
C LYS A 147 -15.39 7.06 0.20
N ASN A 148 -16.32 6.92 -0.73
CA ASN A 148 -17.37 7.90 -1.01
C ASN A 148 -18.64 7.66 -0.19
N LYS A 149 -18.64 6.71 0.75
CA LYS A 149 -19.75 6.30 1.61
C LYS A 149 -21.04 5.94 0.80
N LYS A 150 -20.88 5.53 -0.47
CA LYS A 150 -21.95 5.15 -1.43
C LYS A 150 -22.45 3.72 -1.14
N ASN A 151 -23.76 3.48 -1.25
CA ASN A 151 -24.40 2.15 -1.10
C ASN A 151 -24.16 1.41 0.24
N CYS A 152 -23.57 2.08 1.24
CA CYS A 152 -23.22 1.48 2.53
C CYS A 152 -24.41 1.54 3.50
N LEU A 153 -25.39 0.65 3.29
CA LEU A 153 -26.63 0.48 4.08
C LEU A 153 -26.37 0.65 5.59
N ASP A 154 -26.64 1.87 6.09
CA ASP A 154 -26.49 2.41 7.45
C ASP A 154 -25.15 2.16 8.18
N ASN A 155 -24.19 1.46 7.57
CA ASN A 155 -22.95 1.02 8.20
C ASN A 155 -21.77 1.07 7.22
N ILE A 156 -21.04 2.19 7.29
CA ILE A 156 -19.79 2.44 6.55
C ILE A 156 -18.71 1.40 6.88
N CYS A 157 -18.69 0.89 8.11
CA CYS A 157 -17.69 -0.07 8.56
C CYS A 157 -17.91 -1.46 7.96
N LYS A 158 -19.16 -1.84 7.66
CA LYS A 158 -19.47 -3.03 6.87
C LYS A 158 -18.95 -2.92 5.44
N CYS A 159 -19.05 -1.75 4.80
CA CYS A 159 -18.38 -1.49 3.51
C CYS A 159 -16.85 -1.64 3.61
N GLY A 160 -16.26 -1.18 4.72
CA GLY A 160 -14.83 -1.39 5.01
C GLY A 160 -14.47 -2.87 5.16
N GLN A 161 -15.25 -3.64 5.93
CA GLN A 161 -15.08 -5.09 6.12
C GLN A 161 -15.22 -5.87 4.80
N ASP A 162 -16.27 -5.59 4.00
CA ASP A 162 -16.45 -6.15 2.64
C ASP A 162 -15.23 -5.90 1.74
N CYS A 163 -14.63 -4.69 1.84
CA CYS A 163 -13.46 -4.29 1.06
C CYS A 163 -12.19 -5.04 1.52
N ILE A 164 -11.94 -5.14 2.84
CA ILE A 164 -10.84 -5.94 3.40
C ILE A 164 -11.01 -7.43 3.06
N GLN A 165 -12.22 -7.98 3.17
CA GLN A 165 -12.48 -9.37 2.81
C GLN A 165 -12.16 -9.63 1.33
N ARG A 166 -12.58 -8.73 0.44
CA ARG A 166 -12.25 -8.84 -0.99
C ARG A 166 -10.76 -8.71 -1.26
N TYR A 167 -10.04 -7.89 -0.50
CA TYR A 167 -8.57 -7.80 -0.56
C TYR A 167 -7.92 -9.13 -0.15
N ASN A 168 -8.32 -9.70 0.99
CA ASN A 168 -7.74 -10.92 1.54
C ASN A 168 -7.94 -12.12 0.58
N SER A 169 -9.14 -12.32 0.04
CA SER A 169 -9.39 -13.38 -0.96
C SER A 169 -8.70 -13.12 -2.32
N SER A 170 -8.22 -11.91 -2.59
CA SER A 170 -7.38 -11.61 -3.76
C SER A 170 -5.90 -11.83 -3.49
N ILE A 171 -5.39 -11.44 -2.31
CA ILE A 171 -3.96 -11.56 -1.96
C ILE A 171 -3.52 -13.02 -1.71
N GLU A 172 -4.45 -13.91 -1.36
CA GLU A 172 -4.21 -15.37 -1.27
C GLU A 172 -3.65 -15.96 -2.58
N LYS A 173 -3.93 -15.33 -3.73
CA LYS A 173 -3.44 -15.75 -5.05
C LYS A 173 -1.95 -15.42 -5.27
N CYS A 174 -1.35 -14.60 -4.40
CA CYS A 174 0.03 -14.12 -4.52
C CYS A 174 1.05 -15.06 -3.88
N GLY A 175 1.33 -16.17 -4.57
CA GLY A 175 2.40 -17.14 -4.26
C GLY A 175 3.50 -17.18 -5.33
N SER A 176 4.36 -18.20 -5.27
CA SER A 176 5.57 -18.35 -6.11
C SER A 176 5.31 -18.34 -7.63
N ASN A 177 4.12 -18.74 -8.06
CA ASN A 177 3.72 -18.84 -9.48
C ASN A 177 2.63 -17.82 -9.85
N SER A 178 2.49 -16.74 -9.07
CA SER A 178 1.43 -15.72 -9.26
C SER A 178 1.76 -14.72 -10.37
N ASN A 179 0.73 -14.10 -10.94
CA ASN A 179 0.90 -12.95 -11.83
C ASN A 179 1.48 -11.77 -11.05
N MET A 180 2.75 -11.47 -11.31
CA MET A 180 3.48 -10.41 -10.59
C MET A 180 2.87 -9.02 -10.79
N TYR A 181 2.22 -8.75 -11.92
CA TYR A 181 1.53 -7.47 -12.15
C TYR A 181 0.30 -7.33 -11.26
N PHE A 182 -0.52 -8.39 -11.16
CA PHE A 182 -1.70 -8.41 -10.29
C PHE A 182 -1.30 -8.21 -8.82
N CYS A 183 -0.29 -8.93 -8.35
CA CYS A 183 0.20 -8.80 -6.98
C CYS A 183 0.87 -7.45 -6.70
N ASN A 184 1.61 -6.87 -7.65
CA ASN A 184 2.12 -5.50 -7.50
C ASN A 184 0.99 -4.46 -7.43
N GLU A 185 -0.09 -4.63 -8.19
CA GLU A 185 -1.25 -3.74 -8.13
C GLU A 185 -2.07 -3.94 -6.84
N LEU A 186 -2.06 -5.14 -6.23
CA LEU A 186 -2.56 -5.34 -4.86
C LEU A 186 -1.70 -4.65 -3.78
N GLU A 187 -0.39 -4.47 -3.98
CA GLU A 187 0.43 -3.61 -3.10
C GLU A 187 0.14 -2.12 -3.32
N ASN A 188 -0.11 -1.72 -4.56
CA ASN A 188 -0.54 -0.37 -4.92
C ASN A 188 -1.88 -0.02 -4.22
N PHE A 189 -2.87 -0.90 -4.35
CA PHE A 189 -4.15 -0.83 -3.63
C PHE A 189 -3.95 -0.75 -2.11
N ARG A 190 -3.13 -1.64 -1.55
CA ARG A 190 -2.85 -1.70 -0.11
C ARG A 190 -2.28 -0.38 0.43
N ASN A 191 -1.39 0.27 -0.32
CA ASN A 191 -0.86 1.57 0.08
C ASN A 191 -1.96 2.64 0.07
N GLN A 192 -2.75 2.74 -1.01
CA GLN A 192 -3.87 3.68 -1.12
C GLN A 192 -4.93 3.48 -0.01
N TYR A 193 -5.22 2.22 0.36
CA TYR A 193 -6.15 1.89 1.45
C TYR A 193 -5.62 2.35 2.80
N ASN A 194 -4.36 2.01 3.11
CA ASN A 194 -3.74 2.36 4.39
C ASN A 194 -3.60 3.89 4.54
N GLU A 195 -3.25 4.62 3.47
CA GLU A 195 -3.22 6.08 3.46
C GLU A 195 -4.60 6.71 3.73
N TYR A 196 -5.66 6.21 3.08
CA TYR A 196 -7.02 6.69 3.34
C TYR A 196 -7.45 6.41 4.79
N ARG A 197 -7.23 5.19 5.30
CA ARG A 197 -7.66 4.78 6.65
C ARG A 197 -7.05 5.67 7.76
N LEU A 198 -5.84 6.20 7.57
CA LEU A 198 -5.20 7.12 8.52
C LEU A 198 -5.95 8.44 8.74
N THR A 199 -6.80 8.86 7.79
CA THR A 199 -7.57 10.11 7.90
C THR A 199 -8.93 9.95 8.58
N GLU A 200 -9.45 8.73 8.69
CA GLU A 200 -10.82 8.45 9.14
C GLU A 200 -10.85 7.74 10.50
N LYS A 201 -11.70 8.18 11.44
CA LYS A 201 -11.82 7.52 12.75
C LYS A 201 -13.04 6.59 12.88
N ASP A 202 -13.97 6.65 11.94
CA ASP A 202 -15.32 6.07 12.03
C ASP A 202 -15.40 4.57 12.38
N CYS A 203 -14.40 3.76 12.02
CA CYS A 203 -14.50 2.29 12.05
C CYS A 203 -13.39 1.57 12.85
N PRO A 204 -13.52 1.42 14.18
CA PRO A 204 -12.49 0.79 15.03
C PRO A 204 -12.33 -0.72 14.83
N GLU A 205 -13.34 -1.42 14.31
CA GLU A 205 -13.33 -2.89 14.07
C GLU A 205 -12.82 -3.29 12.68
N VAL A 206 -12.44 -2.32 11.85
CA VAL A 206 -11.90 -2.56 10.51
C VAL A 206 -10.38 -2.66 10.62
N ASP A 207 -9.82 -3.84 10.28
CA ASP A 207 -8.39 -4.15 10.41
C ASP A 207 -7.50 -3.00 9.91
N LEU A 208 -6.70 -2.44 10.81
CA LEU A 208 -6.10 -1.11 10.65
C LEU A 208 -5.05 -1.03 9.54
N TYR A 209 -4.48 -2.15 9.14
CA TYR A 209 -3.45 -2.24 8.09
C TYR A 209 -3.64 -3.50 7.25
N LEU A 210 -3.79 -3.33 5.94
CA LEU A 210 -3.81 -4.47 5.03
C LEU A 210 -2.43 -5.17 4.98
N PRO A 211 -2.36 -6.51 5.06
CA PRO A 211 -1.12 -7.28 5.06
C PRO A 211 -0.46 -7.26 3.67
N SER A 212 0.88 -7.28 3.62
CA SER A 212 1.62 -7.33 2.36
C SER A 212 1.82 -8.76 1.87
N TYR A 213 1.75 -8.99 0.56
CA TYR A 213 2.12 -10.29 -0.04
C TYR A 213 3.64 -10.46 -0.09
N LYS A 214 4.41 -9.36 -0.02
CA LYS A 214 5.87 -9.31 -0.08
C LYS A 214 6.46 -9.82 1.23
N LYS A 215 6.39 -11.14 1.40
CA LYS A 215 7.03 -11.90 2.48
C LYS A 215 8.55 -11.79 2.35
N TYR A 216 9.12 -10.75 2.96
CA TYR A 216 10.55 -10.69 3.24
C TYR A 216 10.93 -11.97 3.99
N SER A 217 11.76 -12.82 3.38
CA SER A 217 12.19 -14.04 4.05
C SER A 217 13.01 -13.67 5.29
N THR A 218 12.90 -14.47 6.36
CA THR A 218 13.64 -14.23 7.61
C THR A 218 15.14 -14.08 7.35
N SER A 219 15.67 -14.84 6.38
CA SER A 219 17.06 -14.75 5.90
C SER A 219 17.42 -13.37 5.32
N VAL A 220 16.54 -12.73 4.56
CA VAL A 220 16.76 -11.38 4.00
C VAL A 220 16.70 -10.32 5.10
N ILE A 221 15.76 -10.42 6.04
CA ILE A 221 15.67 -9.53 7.20
C ILE A 221 16.94 -9.63 8.06
N ILE A 222 17.38 -10.85 8.36
CA ILE A 222 18.61 -11.15 9.10
C ILE A 222 19.84 -10.60 8.36
N LEU A 223 19.94 -10.80 7.03
CA LEU A 223 21.05 -10.30 6.22
C LEU A 223 21.15 -8.76 6.25
N ILE A 224 20.03 -8.06 6.09
CA ILE A 224 19.98 -6.58 6.19
C ILE A 224 20.40 -6.12 7.60
N SER A 225 19.97 -6.85 8.64
CA SER A 225 20.34 -6.55 10.03
C SER A 225 21.85 -6.74 10.27
N PHE A 226 22.45 -7.81 9.76
CA PHE A 226 23.91 -8.02 9.85
C PHE A 226 24.70 -6.97 9.07
N ILE A 227 24.27 -6.61 7.86
CA ILE A 227 24.95 -5.58 7.05
C ILE A 227 24.89 -4.22 7.74
N THR A 228 23.72 -3.81 8.22
CA THR A 228 23.55 -2.50 8.89
C THR A 228 24.34 -2.40 10.19
N ILE A 229 24.35 -3.46 11.03
CA ILE A 229 25.19 -3.52 12.24
C ILE A 229 26.69 -3.46 11.87
N SER A 230 27.11 -4.19 10.84
CA SER A 230 28.52 -4.22 10.41
C SER A 230 29.00 -2.87 9.88
N VAL A 231 28.18 -2.19 9.08
CA VAL A 231 28.46 -0.83 8.58
C VAL A 231 28.49 0.18 9.74
N LEU A 232 27.51 0.16 10.63
CA LEU A 232 27.45 1.08 11.77
C LEU A 232 28.65 0.89 12.71
N SER A 233 29.02 -0.36 13.02
CA SER A 233 30.20 -0.70 13.81
C SER A 233 31.50 -0.22 13.14
N SER A 234 31.64 -0.42 11.83
CA SER A 234 32.80 0.05 11.06
C SER A 234 32.91 1.58 11.05
N LEU A 235 31.80 2.28 10.88
CA LEU A 235 31.74 3.75 10.96
C LEU A 235 32.11 4.24 12.36
N LEU A 236 31.58 3.62 13.42
CA LEU A 236 31.94 3.95 14.81
C LEU A 236 33.42 3.71 15.10
N PHE A 237 34.02 2.63 14.59
CA PHE A 237 35.45 2.36 14.73
C PHE A 237 36.32 3.41 14.01
N ILE A 238 35.94 3.78 12.79
CA ILE A 238 36.61 4.86 12.03
C ILE A 238 36.48 6.19 12.78
N LEU A 239 35.27 6.55 13.22
CA LEU A 239 35.04 7.78 14.00
C LEU A 239 35.82 7.78 15.32
N TYR A 240 35.88 6.66 16.05
CA TYR A 240 36.68 6.53 17.27
C TYR A 240 38.18 6.71 17.03
N LYS A 241 38.70 6.15 15.92
CA LYS A 241 40.12 6.21 15.57
C LYS A 241 40.55 7.56 15.00
N PHE A 242 39.68 8.25 14.25
CA PHE A 242 40.04 9.45 13.49
C PHE A 242 39.40 10.75 13.99
N THR A 243 38.40 10.71 14.88
CA THR A 243 37.81 11.92 15.51
C THR A 243 38.51 12.20 16.85
N PRO A 244 39.20 13.34 17.03
CA PRO A 244 40.14 13.55 18.15
C PRO A 244 39.47 13.91 19.48
N PHE A 245 38.40 13.22 19.90
CA PHE A 245 37.73 13.45 21.19
C PHE A 245 38.67 13.25 22.40
N GLY A 246 39.70 12.41 22.28
CA GLY A 246 40.77 12.26 23.27
C GLY A 246 41.56 13.55 23.56
N SER A 247 41.45 14.59 22.72
CA SER A 247 42.02 15.92 22.99
C SER A 247 41.22 16.72 24.02
N ARG A 248 39.90 16.56 24.09
CA ARG A 248 39.02 17.33 24.99
C ARG A 248 38.84 16.70 26.38
N PHE A 249 39.04 15.38 26.52
CA PHE A 249 39.02 14.71 27.82
C PHE A 249 40.35 14.76 28.59
N ARG A 250 41.39 15.44 28.08
CA ARG A 250 42.48 15.96 28.92
C ARG A 250 42.01 17.15 29.77
N PHE A 251 41.05 16.91 30.66
CA PHE A 251 40.75 17.83 31.75
C PHE A 251 42.01 17.97 32.60
N ARG A 252 42.66 19.13 32.49
CA ARG A 252 43.96 19.44 33.08
C ARG A 252 43.84 19.38 34.61
N SER A 253 44.22 18.24 35.21
CA SER A 253 44.18 18.00 36.65
C SER A 253 45.20 18.86 37.40
N LYS A 254 44.90 20.16 37.48
CA LYS A 254 45.54 21.09 38.40
C LYS A 254 45.32 20.56 39.82
N ARG A 255 46.32 19.88 40.39
CA ARG A 255 46.40 19.66 41.84
C ARG A 255 46.19 21.01 42.52
N PRO A 256 45.28 21.15 43.50
CA PRO A 256 45.16 22.39 44.23
C PRO A 256 46.48 22.66 44.96
N GLN A 257 47.15 23.76 44.61
CA GLN A 257 48.24 24.26 45.43
C GLN A 257 47.64 24.71 46.76
N ARG A 258 48.10 24.11 47.87
CA ARG A 258 47.77 24.63 49.21
C ARG A 258 48.38 26.01 49.35
N ILE A 259 47.55 27.04 49.34
CA ILE A 259 47.96 28.39 49.73
C ILE A 259 48.26 28.34 51.23
N TYR A 260 49.52 28.50 51.60
CA TYR A 260 49.94 28.58 52.99
C TYR A 260 49.85 30.04 53.43
N SER A 261 48.81 30.40 54.17
CA SER A 261 48.63 31.74 54.72
C SER A 261 49.49 31.88 55.98
N ASN A 262 50.60 32.60 55.88
CA ASN A 262 51.40 32.97 57.04
C ASN A 262 50.62 33.97 57.91
N PHE A 263 50.13 33.51 59.05
CA PHE A 263 49.81 34.38 60.19
C PHE A 263 50.87 34.17 61.28
N THR A 264 51.05 35.18 62.12
CA THR A 264 52.32 35.46 62.81
C THR A 264 52.33 35.13 64.29
N ASN A 265 53.50 34.65 64.73
CA ASN A 265 54.06 34.73 66.08
C ASN A 265 53.48 33.83 67.18
N GLU A 266 54.34 33.62 68.18
CA GLU A 266 54.15 32.89 69.44
C GLU A 266 53.94 31.36 69.26
N GLU A 267 54.63 30.47 69.99
CA GLU A 267 55.59 30.65 71.09
C GLU A 267 57.00 30.10 70.76
N ALA A 268 57.99 30.44 71.59
CA ALA A 268 59.34 29.88 71.53
C ALA A 268 59.49 28.67 72.48
N ASN A 269 60.65 27.98 72.41
CA ASN A 269 61.11 26.89 73.30
C ASN A 269 60.47 25.51 73.03
N LEU A 270 61.16 24.36 73.14
CA LEU A 270 62.56 24.09 73.55
C LEU A 270 63.04 22.71 72.97
N LEU A 271 64.35 22.43 73.07
CA LEU A 271 65.03 21.11 72.99
C LEU A 271 65.17 20.35 71.64
N TYR A 272 66.36 20.51 71.06
CA TYR A 272 67.13 19.53 70.25
C TYR A 272 67.57 18.28 71.09
N PRO A 273 68.23 17.21 70.55
CA PRO A 273 68.10 16.52 69.25
C PRO A 273 68.40 14.97 69.31
N LYS A 274 68.72 14.36 68.14
CA LYS A 274 69.29 13.00 67.86
C LYS A 274 68.29 11.82 67.76
N GLY A 275 68.51 10.83 66.87
CA GLY A 275 69.47 10.83 65.75
C GLY A 275 69.76 9.47 65.07
N ARG A 276 70.15 9.55 63.79
CA ARG A 276 71.09 8.69 63.03
C ARG A 276 71.00 7.14 63.17
N SER A 277 70.53 6.49 62.09
CA SER A 277 71.38 5.78 61.09
C SER A 277 71.02 4.34 60.71
N LYS A 278 71.30 4.03 59.43
CA LYS A 278 71.65 2.71 58.82
C LYS A 278 70.60 1.60 58.72
N THR A 279 70.42 1.15 57.47
CA THR A 279 70.02 -0.22 57.09
C THR A 279 71.14 -1.23 57.40
N PRO A 280 70.83 -2.52 57.42
CA PRO A 280 71.33 -3.38 56.34
C PRO A 280 70.24 -4.33 55.76
N GLU A 281 70.66 -5.38 55.05
CA GLU A 281 69.92 -6.09 54.00
C GLU A 281 70.06 -7.63 54.13
N VAL A 282 69.34 -8.38 53.28
CA VAL A 282 69.51 -9.83 52.95
C VAL A 282 68.67 -10.87 53.75
N LYS A 283 68.29 -11.94 53.02
CA LYS A 283 67.44 -13.12 53.30
C LYS A 283 68.25 -14.29 53.92
N PRO A 284 67.76 -15.55 54.11
CA PRO A 284 66.41 -16.18 53.98
C PRO A 284 65.85 -16.62 55.37
N TYR A 285 64.94 -17.59 55.62
CA TYR A 285 64.31 -18.76 54.93
C TYR A 285 62.83 -18.90 55.42
N ASN A 286 61.98 -19.92 55.16
CA ASN A 286 62.04 -21.19 54.40
C ASN A 286 60.62 -21.55 53.84
N ILE A 287 60.26 -22.85 53.68
CA ILE A 287 58.95 -23.35 53.19
C ILE A 287 58.30 -24.32 54.20
N ALA A 288 56.97 -24.24 54.38
CA ALA A 288 56.09 -25.37 54.69
C ALA A 288 54.64 -25.07 54.26
N TYR A 289 54.00 -25.98 53.52
CA TYR A 289 52.55 -25.99 53.30
C TYR A 289 51.90 -26.93 54.34
N ASN A 290 50.63 -26.66 54.69
CA ASN A 290 49.63 -27.73 54.83
C ASN A 290 48.21 -27.14 54.77
N SER A 291 47.32 -27.89 54.14
CA SER A 291 45.89 -27.58 53.98
C SER A 291 45.03 -28.35 54.98
N ILE A 292 43.82 -27.84 55.22
CA ILE A 292 42.65 -28.57 55.71
C ILE A 292 41.51 -28.24 54.73
#